data_AF-A0A7C5Z277-F1
#
_entry.id   AF-A0A7C5Z277-F1
#
_cell.length_a   1.000
_cell.length_b   1.000
_cell.length_c   1.000
_cell.angle_alpha   90.00
_cell.angle_beta   90.00
_cell.angle_gamma   90.00
#
_symmetry.space_group_name_H-M   'P 1'
#
loop_
_entity.id
_entity.type
_entity.pdbx_description
1 polymer ?
#
loop_
_entity_poly.entity_id
_entity_poly.type
_entity_poly.pdbx_seq_one_letter_code
_entity_poly.pdbx_strand_id
1 'polypeptide(L)'
;MILRELFETNFSIFISIFLFSEFFIWLELLLILIFLVLKFLRKKPFDYKKFFLQALFSLVSFYLIKIILDYYFGRPRPYLSFGYDYFSYIFPTNKTFLSGHSGLGMIFAVLSFRISKFLSYFNFFLSTIGGILRSLLLIHWPYEVIASWWIAFLISTLLYNIYKE
;
A
#
# COMPACT_ATOMS: atom_id res chain seq x y z
N MET A 1 -6.01 -10.86 21.71
CA MET A 1 -4.98 -11.19 22.71
C MET A 1 -3.62 -10.60 22.33
N ILE A 2 -3.05 -10.95 21.17
CA ILE A 2 -1.71 -10.49 20.72
C ILE A 2 -1.57 -8.96 20.62
N LEU A 3 -2.54 -8.25 20.02
CA LEU A 3 -2.41 -6.78 19.85
C LEU A 3 -2.45 -6.02 21.19
N ARG A 4 -3.30 -6.46 22.11
CA ARG A 4 -3.41 -5.87 23.45
C ARG A 4 -2.11 -6.06 24.22
N GLU A 5 -1.56 -7.28 24.18
CA GLU A 5 -0.28 -7.58 24.80
C GLU A 5 0.86 -6.75 24.18
N LEU A 6 0.93 -6.67 22.85
CA LEU A 6 1.89 -5.78 22.17
C LEU A 6 1.76 -4.32 22.63
N PHE A 7 0.53 -3.82 22.79
CA PHE A 7 0.30 -2.44 23.21
C PHE A 7 0.65 -2.20 24.68
N GLU A 8 0.25 -3.11 25.58
CA GLU A 8 0.38 -2.95 27.03
C GLU A 8 1.78 -3.34 27.55
N THR A 9 2.39 -4.41 27.04
CA THR A 9 3.68 -4.93 27.56
C THR A 9 4.87 -4.61 26.66
N ASN A 10 4.64 -4.37 25.36
CA ASN A 10 5.71 -4.14 24.37
C ASN A 10 5.47 -2.88 23.53
N PHE A 11 5.12 -1.77 24.19
CA PHE A 11 4.70 -0.52 23.53
C PHE A 11 5.69 -0.03 22.45
N SER A 12 7.00 -0.17 22.67
CA SER A 12 8.04 0.18 21.69
C SER A 12 7.95 -0.64 20.39
N ILE A 13 7.68 -1.94 20.50
CA ILE A 13 7.46 -2.83 19.37
C ILE A 13 6.18 -2.43 18.65
N PHE A 14 5.09 -2.19 19.39
CA PHE A 14 3.83 -1.71 18.82
C PHE A 14 4.03 -0.43 18.00
N ILE A 15 4.68 0.58 18.57
CA ILE A 15 4.95 1.86 17.89
C ILE A 15 5.83 1.62 16.66
N SER A 16 6.84 0.78 16.74
CA SER A 16 7.71 0.48 15.59
C SER A 16 6.93 -0.17 14.44
N ILE A 17 6.06 -1.14 14.75
CA ILE A 17 5.17 -1.79 13.77
C ILE A 17 4.19 -0.78 13.19
N PHE A 18 3.55 0.04 14.04
CA PHE A 18 2.61 1.07 13.63
C PHE A 18 3.26 2.07 12.66
N LEU A 19 4.39 2.66 13.06
CA LEU A 19 5.12 3.63 12.25
C LEU A 19 5.55 3.00 10.92
N PHE A 20 6.12 1.80 10.92
CA PHE A 20 6.48 1.16 9.66
C PHE A 20 5.24 0.92 8.77
N SER A 21 4.15 0.43 9.34
CA SER A 21 2.92 0.12 8.59
C SER A 21 2.25 1.35 7.97
N GLU A 22 2.44 2.53 8.57
CA GLU A 22 1.90 3.79 8.07
C GLU A 22 2.87 4.46 7.09
N PHE A 23 4.18 4.37 7.35
CA PHE A 23 5.18 5.13 6.63
C PHE A 23 5.89 4.40 5.47
N PHE A 24 5.72 3.08 5.31
CA PHE A 24 6.41 2.32 4.25
C PHE A 24 6.10 2.84 2.83
N ILE A 25 4.92 3.40 2.59
CA ILE A 25 4.52 3.95 1.28
C ILE A 25 5.36 5.17 0.92
N TRP A 26 5.65 6.01 1.91
CA TRP A 26 6.52 7.16 1.73
C TRP A 26 7.95 6.72 1.42
N LEU A 27 8.40 5.62 2.04
CA LEU A 27 9.68 5.00 1.70
C LEU A 27 9.70 4.50 0.25
N GLU A 28 8.68 3.79 -0.21
CA GLU A 28 8.58 3.33 -1.61
C GLU A 28 8.58 4.51 -2.60
N LEU A 29 7.82 5.57 -2.30
CA LEU A 29 7.79 6.80 -3.09
C LEU A 29 9.16 7.47 -3.13
N LEU A 30 9.83 7.59 -1.98
CA LEU A 30 11.16 8.16 -1.88
C LEU A 30 12.16 7.36 -2.74
N LEU A 31 12.11 6.03 -2.68
CA LEU A 31 12.97 5.16 -3.49
C LEU A 31 12.69 5.31 -4.99
N ILE A 32 11.41 5.40 -5.39
CA ILE A 32 11.03 5.71 -6.78
C ILE A 32 11.64 7.04 -7.22
N LEU A 33 11.47 8.10 -6.43
CA LEU A 33 12.01 9.42 -6.73
C LEU A 33 13.54 9.39 -6.86
N ILE A 34 14.25 8.74 -5.93
CA ILE A 34 15.71 8.59 -5.98
C ILE A 34 16.12 7.92 -7.29
N PHE A 35 15.50 6.81 -7.67
CA PHE A 35 15.87 6.11 -8.90
C PHE A 35 15.52 6.90 -10.17
N LEU A 36 14.42 7.65 -10.17
CA LEU A 36 14.08 8.55 -11.29
C LEU A 36 15.11 9.66 -11.43
N VAL A 37 15.50 10.32 -10.33
CA VAL A 37 16.57 11.33 -10.31
C VAL A 37 17.89 10.74 -10.80
N LEU A 38 18.26 9.54 -10.34
CA LEU A 38 19.47 8.86 -10.80
C LEU A 38 19.45 8.55 -12.30
N LYS A 39 18.29 8.18 -12.87
CA LYS A 39 18.14 8.00 -14.32
C LYS A 39 18.29 9.32 -15.08
N PHE A 40 17.68 10.39 -14.58
CA PHE A 40 17.75 11.73 -15.15
C PHE A 40 19.20 12.24 -15.17
N LEU A 41 19.89 12.19 -14.04
CA LEU A 41 21.30 12.61 -13.91
C LEU A 41 22.24 11.81 -14.80
N ARG A 42 21.96 10.51 -15.01
CA ARG A 42 22.72 9.62 -15.91
C ARG A 42 22.31 9.76 -17.38
N LYS A 43 21.39 10.68 -17.72
CA LYS A 43 20.85 10.88 -19.08
C LYS A 43 20.35 9.58 -19.72
N LYS A 44 19.84 8.64 -18.92
CA LYS A 44 19.29 7.39 -19.45
C LYS A 44 17.94 7.67 -20.12
N PRO A 45 17.67 7.11 -21.31
CA PRO A 45 16.38 7.28 -21.95
C PRO A 45 15.28 6.70 -21.04
N PHE A 46 14.33 7.55 -20.68
CA PHE A 46 13.18 7.19 -19.85
C PHE A 46 12.01 8.13 -20.17
N ASP A 47 10.85 7.57 -20.46
CA ASP A 47 9.65 8.35 -20.75
C ASP A 47 8.93 8.72 -19.44
N TYR A 48 9.34 9.84 -18.84
CA TYR A 48 8.76 10.34 -17.60
C TYR A 48 7.27 10.64 -17.75
N LYS A 49 6.83 11.16 -18.91
CA LYS A 49 5.43 11.49 -19.16
C LYS A 49 4.56 10.23 -19.11
N LYS A 50 4.93 9.18 -19.85
CA LYS A 50 4.20 7.90 -19.81
C LYS A 50 4.22 7.30 -18.40
N PHE A 51 5.34 7.37 -17.69
CA PHE A 51 5.43 6.89 -16.31
C PHE A 51 4.44 7.62 -15.37
N PHE A 52 4.43 8.95 -15.39
CA PHE A 52 3.53 9.74 -14.54
C PHE A 52 2.06 9.56 -14.91
N LEU A 53 1.72 9.46 -16.20
CA LEU A 53 0.36 9.16 -16.63
C LEU A 53 -0.07 7.77 -16.15
N GLN A 54 0.77 6.75 -16.32
CA GLN A 54 0.47 5.41 -15.82
C GLN A 54 0.28 5.41 -14.30
N ALA A 55 1.14 6.09 -13.56
CA ALA A 55 1.01 6.21 -12.11
C ALA A 55 -0.31 6.88 -11.71
N LEU A 56 -0.63 8.03 -12.31
CA LEU A 56 -1.85 8.77 -12.07
C LEU A 56 -3.10 7.91 -12.36
N PHE A 57 -3.18 7.28 -13.54
CA PHE A 57 -4.32 6.46 -13.91
C PHE A 57 -4.44 5.20 -13.05
N SER A 58 -3.33 4.60 -12.61
CA SER A 58 -3.35 3.45 -11.70
C SER A 58 -3.92 3.85 -10.34
N LEU A 59 -3.47 4.99 -9.80
CA LEU A 59 -3.94 5.52 -8.52
C LEU A 59 -5.43 5.89 -8.59
N VAL A 60 -5.84 6.65 -9.59
CA VAL A 60 -7.24 7.07 -9.78
C VAL A 60 -8.14 5.85 -9.92
N SER A 61 -7.78 4.90 -10.79
CA SER A 61 -8.58 3.69 -11.01
C SER A 61 -8.71 2.85 -9.75
N PHE A 62 -7.61 2.66 -9.00
CA PHE A 62 -7.64 1.92 -7.75
C PHE A 62 -8.52 2.61 -6.70
N TYR A 63 -8.40 3.93 -6.52
CA TYR A 63 -9.21 4.66 -5.55
C TYR A 63 -10.69 4.67 -5.91
N LEU A 64 -11.05 4.77 -7.20
CA LEU A 64 -12.43 4.65 -7.64
C LEU A 64 -13.01 3.27 -7.30
N ILE A 65 -12.28 2.20 -7.64
CA ILE A 65 -12.69 0.83 -7.30
C ILE A 65 -12.78 0.64 -5.78
N LYS A 66 -11.82 1.19 -5.02
CA LYS A 66 -11.84 1.17 -3.56
C LYS A 66 -13.08 1.84 -2.99
N ILE A 67 -13.43 3.04 -3.44
CA ILE A 67 -14.62 3.76 -2.96
C ILE A 67 -15.88 2.95 -3.24
N ILE A 68 -16.00 2.38 -4.44
CA ILE A 68 -17.14 1.54 -4.82
C ILE A 68 -17.21 0.30 -3.93
N LEU A 69 -16.11 -0.43 -3.76
CA LEU A 69 -16.10 -1.66 -2.97
C LEU A 69 -16.26 -1.40 -1.46
N ASP A 70 -15.72 -0.30 -0.94
CA ASP A 70 -15.97 0.12 0.45
C ASP A 70 -17.44 0.46 0.68
N TYR A 71 -18.14 1.04 -0.31
CA TYR A 71 -19.57 1.32 -0.22
C TYR A 71 -20.41 0.04 -0.13
N TYR A 72 -20.14 -0.95 -0.99
CA TYR A 72 -20.92 -2.18 -1.05
C TYR A 72 -20.53 -3.24 -0.01
N PHE A 73 -19.23 -3.34 0.32
CA PHE A 73 -18.69 -4.42 1.14
C PHE A 73 -17.98 -3.93 2.41
N GLY A 74 -18.01 -2.62 2.68
CA GLY A 74 -17.39 -2.02 3.86
C GLY A 74 -17.93 -2.61 5.16
N ARG A 75 -17.02 -3.13 5.98
CA ARG A 75 -17.33 -3.77 7.26
C ARG A 75 -16.55 -3.14 8.40
N PRO A 76 -16.92 -3.39 9.67
CA PRO A 76 -16.13 -2.96 10.81
C PRO A 76 -14.69 -3.46 10.73
N ARG A 77 -13.75 -2.59 11.13
CA ARG A 77 -12.35 -2.98 11.27
C ARG A 77 -12.18 -4.11 12.29
N PRO A 78 -11.15 -4.96 12.14
CA PRO A 78 -10.92 -6.06 13.07
C PRO A 78 -10.82 -5.59 14.53
N TYR A 79 -10.15 -4.46 14.82
CA TYR A 79 -10.02 -3.97 16.20
C TYR A 79 -11.37 -3.68 16.88
N LEU A 80 -12.37 -3.19 16.13
CA LEU A 80 -13.74 -2.99 16.65
C LEU A 80 -14.43 -4.33 16.92
N SER A 81 -14.23 -5.30 16.03
CA SER A 81 -14.83 -6.64 16.16
C SER A 81 -14.30 -7.42 17.36
N PHE A 82 -13.07 -7.09 17.81
CA PHE A 82 -12.45 -7.66 19.01
C PHE A 82 -12.61 -6.80 20.27
N GLY A 83 -13.42 -5.72 20.23
CA GLY A 83 -13.70 -4.87 21.39
C GLY A 83 -12.55 -3.95 21.81
N TYR A 84 -11.67 -3.57 20.88
CA TYR A 84 -10.56 -2.66 21.13
C TYR A 84 -10.90 -1.22 20.67
N ASP A 85 -11.99 -0.66 21.18
CA ASP A 85 -12.56 0.62 20.72
C ASP A 85 -11.62 1.82 20.89
N TYR A 86 -10.70 1.76 21.85
CA TYR A 86 -9.69 2.81 22.08
C TYR A 86 -8.77 3.04 20.88
N PHE A 87 -8.62 2.07 19.97
CA PHE A 87 -7.88 2.29 18.73
C PHE A 87 -8.60 3.20 17.73
N SER A 88 -9.90 3.50 17.93
CA SER A 88 -10.64 4.45 17.09
C SER A 88 -10.10 5.88 17.18
N TYR A 89 -9.41 6.23 18.28
CA TYR A 89 -8.72 7.52 18.41
C TYR A 89 -7.47 7.62 17.51
N ILE A 90 -6.90 6.47 17.15
CA ILE A 90 -5.70 6.37 16.30
C ILE A 90 -6.12 6.14 14.84
N PHE A 91 -7.20 5.40 14.61
CA PHE A 91 -7.70 5.07 13.27
C PHE A 91 -9.09 5.71 13.04
N PRO A 92 -9.18 6.82 12.27
CA PRO A 92 -10.39 7.64 12.20
C PRO A 92 -11.53 7.04 11.37
N THR A 93 -11.37 5.83 10.80
CA THR A 93 -12.38 5.23 9.91
C THR A 93 -12.83 3.88 10.45
N ASN A 94 -14.12 3.75 10.76
CA ASN A 94 -14.65 2.55 11.40
C ASN A 94 -15.00 1.43 10.41
N LYS A 95 -15.14 1.75 9.11
CA LYS A 95 -15.44 0.77 8.06
C LYS A 95 -14.38 0.76 6.96
N THR A 96 -14.06 -0.43 6.46
CA THR A 96 -13.16 -0.63 5.32
C THR A 96 -13.40 -1.99 4.67
N PHE A 97 -13.07 -2.12 3.38
CA PHE A 97 -13.00 -3.38 2.64
C PHE A 97 -11.70 -3.53 1.85
N LEU A 98 -11.11 -2.44 1.33
CA LEU A 98 -9.79 -2.46 0.71
C LEU A 98 -8.76 -1.65 1.51
N SER A 99 -7.61 -2.28 1.79
CA SER A 99 -6.45 -1.59 2.34
C SER A 99 -5.86 -0.65 1.29
N GLY A 100 -5.99 0.66 1.52
CA GLY A 100 -5.37 1.67 0.68
C GLY A 100 -3.84 1.54 0.69
N HIS A 101 -3.26 1.26 1.85
CA HIS A 101 -1.81 1.15 2.00
C HIS A 101 -1.23 -0.01 1.19
N SER A 102 -1.85 -1.19 1.30
CA SER A 102 -1.45 -2.39 0.58
C SER A 102 -1.62 -2.21 -0.93
N GLY A 103 -2.73 -1.61 -1.37
CA GLY A 103 -2.98 -1.36 -2.78
C GLY A 103 -1.99 -0.37 -3.39
N LEU A 104 -1.73 0.75 -2.72
CA LEU A 104 -0.73 1.72 -3.15
C LEU A 104 0.67 1.10 -3.28
N GLY A 105 1.08 0.33 -2.28
CA GLY A 105 2.41 -0.28 -2.35
C GLY A 105 2.54 -1.30 -3.47
N MET A 106 1.47 -2.02 -3.79
CA MET A 106 1.47 -2.90 -4.97
C MET A 106 1.52 -2.11 -6.29
N ILE A 107 0.80 -0.98 -6.39
CA ILE A 107 0.89 -0.07 -7.55
C ILE A 107 2.34 0.38 -7.73
N PHE A 108 3.00 0.83 -6.65
CA PHE A 108 4.38 1.28 -6.69
C PHE A 108 5.37 0.16 -7.00
N ALA A 109 5.13 -1.05 -6.50
CA ALA A 109 5.92 -2.23 -6.87
C ALA A 109 5.85 -2.51 -8.38
N VAL A 110 4.64 -2.52 -8.97
CA VAL A 110 4.46 -2.77 -10.40
C VAL A 110 5.04 -1.64 -11.26
N LEU A 111 4.78 -0.39 -10.91
CA LEU A 111 5.33 0.78 -11.63
C LEU A 111 6.86 0.78 -11.64
N SER A 112 7.48 0.37 -10.53
CA SER A 112 8.93 0.29 -10.40
C SER A 112 9.60 -0.65 -11.41
N PHE A 113 8.88 -1.59 -12.06
CA PHE A 113 9.44 -2.40 -13.15
C PHE A 113 9.91 -1.55 -14.35
N ARG A 114 9.32 -0.38 -14.59
CA ARG A 114 9.81 0.57 -15.62
C ARG A 114 11.16 1.17 -15.26
N ILE A 115 11.43 1.29 -13.96
CA ILE A 115 12.61 1.93 -13.43
C ILE A 115 13.73 0.90 -13.28
N SER A 116 13.50 -0.16 -12.50
CA SER A 116 14.44 -1.24 -12.23
C SER A 116 13.71 -2.47 -11.66
N LYS A 117 14.07 -3.68 -12.12
CA LYS A 117 13.56 -4.93 -11.54
C LYS A 117 13.89 -5.06 -10.06
N PHE A 118 15.09 -4.65 -9.66
CA PHE A 118 15.51 -4.66 -8.25
C PHE A 118 14.59 -3.79 -7.39
N LEU A 119 14.33 -2.56 -7.82
CA LEU A 119 13.45 -1.63 -7.10
C LEU A 119 12.01 -2.19 -7.03
N SER A 120 11.54 -2.83 -8.10
CA SER A 120 10.23 -3.46 -8.11
C SER A 120 10.11 -4.58 -7.07
N TYR A 121 11.06 -5.52 -7.05
CA TYR A 121 11.05 -6.60 -6.05
C TYR A 121 11.19 -6.07 -4.62
N PHE A 122 12.01 -5.03 -4.43
CA PHE A 122 12.16 -4.41 -3.12
C PHE A 122 10.88 -3.72 -2.65
N ASN A 123 10.22 -2.93 -3.52
CA ASN A 123 8.92 -2.33 -3.20
C ASN A 123 7.83 -3.41 -3.00
N PHE A 124 7.85 -4.49 -3.78
CA PHE A 124 6.94 -5.62 -3.55
C PHE A 124 7.12 -6.22 -2.14
N PHE A 125 8.37 -6.40 -1.73
CA PHE A 125 8.70 -6.87 -0.38
C PHE A 125 8.24 -5.89 0.71
N LEU A 126 8.48 -4.58 0.54
CA LEU A 126 8.00 -3.55 1.46
C LEU A 126 6.48 -3.54 1.56
N SER A 127 5.77 -3.55 0.44
CA SER A 127 4.31 -3.64 0.39
C SER A 127 3.78 -4.92 1.06
N THR A 128 4.50 -6.03 0.89
CA THR A 128 4.17 -7.32 1.52
C THR A 128 4.24 -7.20 3.04
N ILE A 129 5.37 -6.73 3.57
CA ILE A 129 5.54 -6.52 5.01
C ILE A 129 4.52 -5.50 5.53
N GLY A 130 4.39 -4.35 4.86
CA GLY A 130 3.44 -3.30 5.22
C GLY A 130 2.03 -3.87 5.36
N GLY A 131 1.54 -4.61 4.36
CA GLY A 131 0.24 -5.27 4.40
C GLY A 131 0.06 -6.27 5.54
N ILE A 132 1.06 -7.11 5.80
CA ILE A 132 1.03 -8.06 6.94
C ILE A 132 0.91 -7.29 8.25
N LEU A 133 1.72 -6.25 8.45
CA LEU A 133 1.69 -5.44 9.66
C LEU A 133 0.35 -4.72 9.85
N ARG A 134 -0.31 -4.25 8.78
CA ARG A 134 -1.67 -3.69 8.85
C ARG A 134 -2.69 -4.72 9.36
N SER A 135 -2.51 -5.99 9.02
CA SER A 135 -3.37 -7.08 9.52
C SER A 135 -3.06 -7.40 10.98
N LEU A 136 -1.78 -7.44 11.37
CA LEU A 136 -1.36 -7.67 12.75
C LEU A 136 -1.83 -6.56 13.70
N LEU A 137 -1.87 -5.31 13.22
CA LEU A 137 -2.41 -4.17 13.95
C LEU A 137 -3.95 -4.15 14.01
N LEU A 138 -4.63 -5.17 13.48
CA LEU A 138 -6.09 -5.27 13.44
C LEU A 138 -6.77 -4.09 12.74
N ILE A 139 -6.06 -3.43 11.82
CA ILE A 139 -6.55 -2.29 11.03
C ILE A 139 -7.35 -2.79 9.83
N HIS A 140 -6.86 -3.84 9.18
CA HIS A 140 -7.49 -4.49 8.04
C HIS A 140 -7.56 -5.99 8.27
N TRP A 141 -8.57 -6.63 7.71
CA TRP A 141 -8.59 -8.08 7.66
C TRP A 141 -7.58 -8.60 6.62
N PRO A 142 -6.97 -9.79 6.81
CA PRO A 142 -5.97 -10.31 5.87
C PRO A 142 -6.46 -10.40 4.42
N TYR A 143 -7.71 -10.79 4.19
CA TYR A 143 -8.26 -10.84 2.83
C TYR A 143 -8.41 -9.46 2.19
N GLU A 144 -8.51 -8.36 2.94
CA GLU A 144 -8.62 -6.99 2.41
C GLU A 144 -7.28 -6.52 1.87
N VAL A 145 -6.21 -6.90 2.56
CA VAL A 145 -4.83 -6.69 2.12
C VAL A 145 -4.57 -7.46 0.83
N ILE A 146 -4.95 -8.74 0.80
CA ILE A 146 -4.78 -9.61 -0.38
C ILE A 146 -5.64 -9.12 -1.55
N ALA A 147 -6.91 -8.77 -1.33
CA ALA A 147 -7.79 -8.23 -2.36
C ALA A 147 -7.26 -6.91 -2.93
N SER A 148 -6.76 -6.01 -2.07
CA SER A 148 -6.11 -4.78 -2.49
C SER A 148 -4.90 -5.04 -3.39
N TRP A 149 -4.05 -6.01 -3.05
CA TRP A 149 -2.92 -6.38 -3.89
C TRP A 149 -3.34 -6.86 -5.26
N TRP A 150 -4.30 -7.80 -5.34
CA TRP A 150 -4.75 -8.33 -6.63
C TRP A 150 -5.37 -7.25 -7.51
N ILE A 151 -6.24 -6.41 -6.94
CA ILE A 151 -6.88 -5.32 -7.69
C ILE A 151 -5.82 -4.31 -8.17
N ALA A 152 -4.93 -3.87 -7.29
CA ALA A 152 -3.84 -2.96 -7.63
C ALA A 152 -2.89 -3.53 -8.69
N PHE A 153 -2.53 -4.81 -8.57
CA PHE A 153 -1.68 -5.53 -9.52
C PHE A 153 -2.33 -5.59 -10.90
N LEU A 154 -3.62 -5.98 -10.97
CA LEU A 154 -4.35 -6.07 -12.24
C LEU A 154 -4.46 -4.70 -12.92
N ILE A 155 -4.90 -3.67 -12.20
CA ILE A 155 -5.01 -2.29 -12.72
C ILE A 155 -3.65 -1.82 -13.26
N SER A 156 -2.61 -1.94 -12.44
CA SER A 156 -1.28 -1.41 -12.77
C SER A 156 -0.64 -2.17 -13.93
N THR A 157 -0.86 -3.48 -14.03
CA THR A 157 -0.34 -4.32 -15.11
C THR A 157 -1.06 -4.06 -16.43
N LEU A 158 -2.39 -3.91 -16.39
CA LEU A 158 -3.17 -3.54 -17.59
C LEU A 158 -2.70 -2.18 -18.13
N LEU A 159 -2.57 -1.18 -17.26
CA LEU A 159 -2.05 0.13 -17.65
C LEU A 159 -0.58 0.07 -18.06
N TYR A 160 0.23 -0.79 -17.44
CA TYR A 160 1.62 -0.99 -17.84
C TYR A 160 1.72 -1.42 -19.30
N ASN A 161 0.86 -2.35 -19.72
CA ASN A 161 0.80 -2.85 -21.10
C ASN A 161 0.30 -1.78 -22.07
N ILE A 162 -0.73 -1.01 -21.71
CA ILE A 162 -1.25 0.09 -22.54
C ILE A 162 -0.18 1.15 -22.81
N TYR A 163 0.63 1.50 -21.80
CA TYR A 163 1.68 2.52 -21.93
C TYR A 163 3.03 1.94 -22.39
N LYS A 164 3.14 0.62 -22.62
CA LYS A 164 4.40 -0.04 -22.99
C LYS A 164 4.79 0.27 -24.43
N GLU A 165 3.77 0.37 -25.29
CA GLU A 165 3.82 0.93 -26.64
C GLU A 165 4.01 2.46 -26.57
#